data_AF-A0A4Y9NPC0-F1
#
_entry.id   AF-A0A4Y9NPC0-F1
#
_cell.length_a   1.000
_cell.length_b   1.000
_cell.length_c   1.000
_cell.angle_alpha   90.00
_cell.angle_beta   90.00
_cell.angle_gamma   90.00
#
_symmetry.space_group_name_H-M   'P 1'
#
loop_
_entity.id
_entity.type
_entity.pdbx_description
1 polymer ?
#
loop_
_entity_poly.entity_id
_entity_poly.type
_entity_poly.pdbx_seq_one_letter_code
_entity_poly.pdbx_strand_id
1 'polypeptide(L)' 'AACDVKGNLHQGKVGVLTLAPTDGLGVRNTEKRERHLEAINRFRGI' A
#
# COMPACT_ATOMS: atom_id res chain seq x y z
N ALA A 1 -9.31 7.03 5.61
CA ALA A 1 -8.39 6.26 6.48
C ALA A 1 -8.98 5.95 7.84
N ALA A 2 -9.07 6.91 8.79
CA ALA A 2 -9.51 6.60 10.15
C ALA A 2 -10.96 6.05 10.25
N CYS A 3 -11.87 6.56 9.42
CA CYS A 3 -13.23 6.04 9.33
C CYS A 3 -13.29 4.60 8.80
N ASP A 4 -12.50 4.28 7.76
CA ASP A 4 -12.44 2.95 7.16
C ASP A 4 -11.93 1.90 8.15
N VAL A 5 -11.00 2.32 9.04
CA VAL A 5 -10.49 1.48 10.11
C VAL A 5 -11.55 1.25 11.19
N LYS A 6 -12.18 2.32 11.68
CA LYS A 6 -13.24 2.22 12.70
C LYS A 6 -14.38 1.29 12.27
N GLY A 7 -14.76 1.34 11.00
CA GLY A 7 -15.84 0.54 10.44
C GLY A 7 -15.44 -0.88 9.99
N ASN A 8 -14.17 -1.28 10.15
CA ASN A 8 -13.64 -2.55 9.62
C ASN A 8 -13.90 -2.76 8.12
N LEU A 9 -13.86 -1.68 7.33
CA LEU A 9 -14.21 -1.69 5.90
C LEU A 9 -13.04 -2.07 4.98
N HIS A 10 -11.99 -2.69 5.52
CA HIS A 10 -10.76 -2.96 4.79
C HIS A 10 -10.20 -4.33 5.16
N GLN A 11 -9.69 -5.05 4.18
CA GLN A 11 -8.96 -6.30 4.38
C GLN A 11 -7.46 -5.99 4.31
N GLY A 12 -6.85 -5.58 5.42
CA GLY A 12 -5.41 -5.30 5.49
C GLY A 12 -5.06 -4.00 6.20
N LYS A 13 -4.31 -3.11 5.54
CA LYS A 13 -3.87 -1.82 6.09
C LYS A 13 -4.35 -0.67 5.22
N VAL A 14 -4.58 0.48 5.83
CA VAL A 14 -4.92 1.74 5.14
C VAL A 14 -3.74 2.72 5.24
N GLY A 15 -3.18 3.11 4.10
CA GLY A 15 -2.10 4.08 4.03
C GLY A 15 -2.59 5.53 3.96
N VAL A 16 -1.73 6.47 4.33
CA VAL A 16 -1.97 7.93 4.21
C VAL A 16 -0.74 8.57 3.57
N LEU A 17 -0.94 9.35 2.50
CA LEU A 17 0.11 10.21 1.95
C LEU A 17 0.28 11.44 2.83
N THR A 18 1.51 11.72 3.26
CA THR A 18 1.82 12.92 4.05
C THR A 18 2.58 13.93 3.21
N LEU A 19 3.91 13.80 3.13
CA LEU A 19 4.77 14.65 2.29
C LEU A 19 4.96 14.09 0.87
N ALA A 20 4.66 12.81 0.67
CA ALA A 20 4.74 12.19 -0.66
C ALA A 20 3.57 12.68 -1.52
N PRO A 21 3.82 13.20 -2.74
CA PRO A 21 2.77 13.73 -3.60
C PRO A 21 1.88 12.64 -4.20
N THR A 22 2.41 11.43 -4.43
CA THR A 22 1.67 10.30 -5.01
C THR A 22 2.15 8.97 -4.43
N ASP A 23 1.40 7.89 -4.68
CA ASP A 23 1.85 6.54 -4.43
C ASP A 23 2.96 6.11 -5.42
N GLY A 24 3.63 4.99 -5.12
CA GLY A 24 4.65 4.40 -6.00
C GLY A 24 6.05 5.04 -5.95
N LEU A 25 6.25 6.10 -5.16
CA LEU A 25 7.55 6.74 -4.99
C LEU A 25 8.43 6.05 -3.94
N GLY A 26 9.75 6.30 -3.99
CA GLY A 26 10.71 5.91 -2.95
C GLY A 26 11.40 4.55 -3.12
N VAL A 27 11.07 3.79 -4.16
CA VAL A 27 11.76 2.52 -4.47
C VAL A 27 13.12 2.80 -5.10
N ARG A 28 14.20 2.30 -4.49
CA ARG A 28 15.58 2.44 -5.01
C ARG A 28 16.14 1.16 -5.63
N ASN A 29 15.60 0.00 -5.26
CA ASN A 29 15.96 -1.29 -5.84
C ASN A 29 14.70 -1.91 -6.45
N THR A 30 14.52 -1.68 -7.74
CA THR A 30 13.35 -2.11 -8.52
C THR A 30 13.35 -3.62 -8.71
N GLU A 31 14.50 -4.23 -9.01
CA GLU A 31 14.64 -5.68 -9.21
C GLU A 31 14.15 -6.48 -8.00
N LYS A 32 14.55 -6.08 -6.79
CA LYS A 32 14.08 -6.74 -5.56
C LYS A 32 12.57 -6.56 -5.37
N ARG A 33 12.01 -5.40 -5.72
CA ARG A 33 10.57 -5.14 -5.61
C ARG A 33 9.79 -5.98 -6.62
N GLU A 34 10.25 -6.10 -7.86
CA GLU A 34 9.61 -6.88 -8.92
C GLU A 34 9.49 -8.35 -8.53
N ARG A 35 10.55 -8.95 -7.98
CA ARG A 35 10.51 -10.35 -7.49
C ARG A 35 9.45 -10.63 -6.42
N HIS A 36 8.96 -9.61 -5.73
CA HIS A 36 8.00 -9.76 -4.63
C HIS A 36 6.68 -9.01 -4.88
N LEU A 37 6.45 -8.54 -6.11
CA LEU A 37 5.37 -7.61 -6.42
C LEU A 37 3.98 -8.20 -6.11
N GLU A 38 3.77 -9.48 -6.41
CA GLU A 38 2.52 -10.19 -6.11
C GLU A 38 2.23 -10.24 -4.60
N ALA A 39 3.24 -10.62 -3.80
CA ALA A 39 3.09 -10.69 -2.35
C ALA A 39 2.86 -9.31 -1.73
N ILE A 40 3.51 -8.27 -2.26
CA ILE A 40 3.33 -6.88 -1.82
C ILE A 40 1.90 -6.39 -2.11
N ASN A 41 1.35 -6.71 -3.28
CA ASN A 41 0.01 -6.25 -3.70
C ASN A 41 -1.14 -7.15 -3.23
N ARG A 42 -0.87 -8.18 -2.41
CA ARG A 42 -1.85 -9.20 -2.01
C ARG A 42 -3.17 -8.65 -1.47
N PHE A 43 -3.15 -7.52 -0.77
CA PHE A 43 -4.34 -6.92 -0.15
C PHE A 43 -4.97 -5.79 -0.98
N ARG A 44 -4.54 -5.60 -2.22
CA ARG A 44 -5.06 -4.52 -3.08
C ARG A 44 -6.36 -4.97 -3.75
N GLY A 45 -7.45 -4.25 -3.49
CA GLY A 45 -8.74 -4.47 -4.17
C GLY A 45 -9.57 -5.65 -3.64
N ILE A 46 -9.29 -6.11 -2.42
CA ILE A 46 -10.07 -7.09 -1.65
C ILE A 46 -10.99 -6.34 -0.69
#